data_AF-R8NJJ2-F1
#
_entry.id   AF-R8NJJ2-F1
#
_cell.length_a   1.000
_cell.length_b   1.000
_cell.length_c   1.000
_cell.angle_alpha   90.00
_cell.angle_beta   90.00
_cell.angle_gamma   90.00
#
_symmetry.space_group_name_H-M   'P 1'
#
loop_
_entity.id
_entity.type
_entity.pdbx_description
1 polymer ?
#
loop_
_entity_poly.entity_id
_entity_poly.type
_entity_poly.pdbx_seq_one_letter_code
_entity_poly.pdbx_strand_id
1 'polypeptide(L)'
;MRKGRDVMKTVYRSKRYSFIIPSKTKENKYVRGDTKTEIGYKMYEWSKKGYECVYPARRVVNTESIHRTGEVDETDCFYETEMKKVN
;
A
#
# COMPACT_ATOMS: atom_id res chain seq x y z
N MET A 1 -1.41 39.59 -3.80
CA MET A 1 -2.06 38.40 -4.37
C MET A 1 -1.06 37.25 -4.35
N ARG A 2 -1.19 36.30 -3.40
CA ARG A 2 -0.27 35.16 -3.27
C ARG A 2 -0.77 34.01 -4.17
N LYS A 3 0.02 33.65 -5.18
CA LYS A 3 -0.19 32.44 -6.00
C LYS A 3 0.02 31.22 -5.09
N GLY A 4 -1.07 30.57 -4.71
CA GLY A 4 -1.05 29.32 -3.96
C GLY A 4 -0.40 28.23 -4.80
N ARG A 5 0.51 27.47 -4.19
CA ARG A 5 1.14 26.28 -4.78
C ARG A 5 0.05 25.32 -5.26
N ASP A 6 0.11 24.92 -6.53
CA ASP A 6 -0.61 23.76 -7.04
C ASP A 6 -0.07 22.52 -6.32
N VAL A 7 -0.72 22.15 -5.22
CA VAL A 7 -0.49 20.88 -4.54
C VAL A 7 -1.06 19.82 -5.45
N MET A 8 -0.19 19.14 -6.19
CA MET A 8 -0.53 18.02 -7.07
C MET A 8 -1.28 16.97 -6.24
N LYS A 9 -2.62 16.95 -6.36
CA LYS A 9 -3.46 15.96 -5.70
C LYS A 9 -3.29 14.65 -6.46
N THR A 10 -2.50 13.72 -5.91
CA THR A 10 -2.41 12.36 -6.43
C THR A 10 -3.78 11.69 -6.25
N VAL A 11 -4.57 11.64 -7.32
CA VAL A 11 -5.89 11.02 -7.31
C VAL A 11 -5.74 9.53 -7.59
N TYR A 12 -5.83 8.70 -6.56
CA TYR A 12 -5.95 7.25 -6.72
C TYR A 12 -7.38 6.90 -7.15
N ARG A 13 -7.61 6.74 -8.46
CA ARG A 13 -8.86 6.16 -8.98
C ARG A 13 -8.71 4.64 -9.08
N SER A 14 -9.02 3.93 -7.99
CA SER A 14 -9.40 2.52 -8.11
C SER A 14 -10.92 2.43 -8.25
N LYS A 15 -11.39 1.78 -9.32
CA LYS A 15 -12.82 1.61 -9.60
C LYS A 15 -13.42 0.62 -8.59
N ARG A 16 -14.57 1.01 -8.03
CA ARG A 16 -15.61 0.20 -7.38
C ARG A 16 -15.16 -0.56 -6.14
N TYR A 17 -15.31 0.01 -4.95
CA TYR A 17 -15.93 -0.63 -3.78
C TYR A 17 -16.17 0.45 -2.71
N SER A 18 -17.39 0.57 -2.22
CA SER A 18 -17.71 1.40 -1.05
C SER A 18 -17.52 0.53 0.19
N PHE A 19 -16.47 0.77 0.97
CA PHE A 19 -16.26 0.05 2.22
C PHE A 19 -16.71 0.89 3.40
N ILE A 20 -17.52 0.29 4.27
CA ILE A 20 -17.81 0.81 5.60
C ILE A 20 -16.51 0.71 6.38
N ILE A 21 -15.89 1.86 6.70
CA ILE A 21 -14.75 1.91 7.61
C ILE A 21 -15.32 1.65 9.01
N PRO A 22 -15.08 0.48 9.64
CA PRO A 22 -15.51 0.27 11.01
C PRO A 22 -14.63 1.16 11.88
N SER A 23 -15.25 2.20 12.43
CA SER A 23 -14.73 2.94 13.57
C SER A 23 -14.39 1.95 14.69
N LYS A 24 -13.09 1.75 14.96
CA LYS A 24 -12.47 1.59 16.30
C LYS A 24 -11.04 1.01 16.25
N THR A 25 -10.06 1.86 16.61
CA THR A 25 -8.96 1.57 17.55
C THR A 25 -8.16 0.27 17.41
N LYS A 26 -7.91 -0.24 16.21
CA LYS A 26 -6.87 -1.25 15.99
C LYS A 26 -5.90 -0.74 14.93
N GLU A 27 -4.62 -0.67 15.29
CA GLU A 27 -3.58 -0.21 14.36
C GLU A 27 -3.49 -1.19 13.20
N ASN A 28 -3.90 -0.73 12.02
CA ASN A 28 -3.56 -1.42 10.79
C ASN A 28 -2.05 -1.24 10.56
N LYS A 29 -1.37 -2.31 10.18
CA LYS A 29 0.05 -2.31 9.82
C LYS A 29 0.18 -2.45 8.32
N TYR A 30 0.87 -1.47 7.73
CA TYR A 30 1.26 -1.54 6.33
C TYR A 30 2.49 -2.40 6.19
N VAL A 31 2.46 -3.34 5.25
CA VAL A 31 3.56 -4.29 5.01
C VAL A 31 3.97 -4.19 3.56
N ARG A 32 5.29 -4.07 3.34
CA ARG A 32 5.93 -4.03 2.02
C ARG A 32 6.94 -5.16 1.88
N GLY A 33 7.09 -5.71 0.68
CA GLY A 33 8.17 -6.60 0.28
C GLY A 33 8.51 -6.37 -1.20
N ASP A 34 9.77 -6.54 -1.58
CA ASP A 34 10.20 -6.27 -2.96
C ASP A 34 9.85 -7.44 -3.90
N THR A 35 9.65 -8.64 -3.35
CA THR A 35 9.18 -9.83 -4.10
C THR A 35 7.87 -10.41 -3.55
N LYS A 36 7.18 -11.22 -4.38
CA LYS A 36 5.99 -11.97 -3.96
C LYS A 36 6.27 -12.90 -2.77
N THR A 37 7.45 -13.53 -2.77
CA THR A 37 7.86 -14.44 -1.70
C THR A 37 8.08 -13.69 -0.39
N GLU A 38 8.72 -12.52 -0.45
CA GLU A 38 9.01 -11.71 0.72
C GLU A 38 7.74 -11.15 1.37
N ILE A 39 6.81 -10.60 0.56
CA ILE A 39 5.53 -10.11 1.09
C ILE A 39 4.71 -11.26 1.69
N GLY A 40 4.73 -12.45 1.07
CA GLY A 40 4.07 -13.64 1.59
C GLY A 40 4.64 -14.08 2.95
N TYR A 41 5.96 -14.09 3.09
CA TYR A 41 6.62 -14.39 4.37
C TYR A 41 6.25 -13.37 5.46
N LYS A 42 6.27 -12.07 5.13
CA LYS A 42 5.89 -11.03 6.09
C LYS A 42 4.41 -11.14 6.51
N MET A 43 3.50 -11.44 5.58
CA MET A 43 2.09 -11.69 5.88
C MET A 43 1.92 -12.88 6.84
N TYR A 44 2.65 -13.97 6.62
CA TYR A 44 2.65 -15.15 7.50
C TYR A 44 3.18 -14.83 8.91
N GLU A 45 4.24 -14.05 9.03
CA GLU A 45 4.76 -13.63 10.35
C GLU A 45 3.78 -12.72 11.11
N TRP A 46 3.05 -11.86 10.40
CA TRP A 46 2.01 -11.03 11.00
C TRP A 46 0.76 -11.82 11.39
N SER A 47 0.40 -12.86 10.63
CA SER A 47 -0.75 -13.72 10.98
C SER A 47 -0.53 -14.47 12.29
N LYS A 48 0.70 -14.97 12.54
CA LYS A 48 1.08 -15.54 13.85
C LYS A 48 0.91 -14.56 15.01
N LYS A 49 1.01 -13.26 14.74
CA LYS A 49 0.82 -12.18 15.70
C LYS A 49 -0.64 -11.75 15.80
N GLY A 50 -1.60 -12.48 15.23
CA GLY A 50 -3.03 -12.14 15.29
C GLY A 50 -3.40 -10.94 14.42
N TYR A 51 -2.78 -10.82 13.24
CA TYR A 51 -3.21 -9.87 12.22
C TYR A 51 -3.81 -10.61 11.02
N GLU A 52 -4.85 -10.04 10.43
CA GLU A 52 -5.48 -10.53 9.21
C GLU A 52 -5.20 -9.58 8.05
N CYS A 53 -5.04 -10.16 6.87
CA CYS A 53 -4.85 -9.41 5.63
C CYS A 53 -6.17 -8.74 5.23
N VAL A 54 -6.18 -7.42 5.11
CA VAL A 54 -7.36 -6.64 4.71
C VAL A 54 -7.58 -6.74 3.20
N TYR A 55 -6.49 -6.73 2.43
CA TYR A 55 -6.51 -6.81 0.97
C TYR A 55 -5.39 -7.71 0.46
N PRO A 56 -5.61 -8.52 -0.59
CA PRO A 56 -4.55 -9.30 -1.23
C PRO A 56 -3.32 -8.44 -1.56
N ALA A 57 -2.13 -9.02 -1.41
CA ALA A 57 -0.89 -8.32 -1.75
C ALA A 57 -0.93 -7.84 -3.20
N ARG A 58 -0.68 -6.55 -3.41
CA ARG A 58 -0.72 -5.90 -4.74
C ARG A 58 0.66 -5.40 -5.13
N ARG A 59 0.98 -5.50 -6.42
CA ARG A 59 2.18 -4.88 -7.01
C ARG A 59 1.93 -3.38 -7.15
N VAL A 60 2.85 -2.57 -6.66
CA VAL A 60 2.84 -1.11 -6.71
C VAL A 60 4.09 -0.62 -7.38
N VAL A 61 3.93 0.39 -8.21
CA VAL A 61 5.02 1.05 -8.92
C VAL A 61 5.46 2.28 -8.12
N ASN A 62 6.76 2.42 -7.92
CA ASN A 62 7.38 3.56 -7.29
C ASN A 62 7.40 4.75 -8.26
N THR A 63 6.41 5.62 -8.13
CA THR A 63 6.26 6.79 -9.02
C THR A 63 7.35 7.84 -8.84
N GLU A 64 8.10 7.82 -7.73
CA GLU A 64 9.24 8.73 -7.53
C GLU A 64 10.38 8.40 -8.50
N SER A 65 10.64 7.10 -8.73
CA SER A 65 11.64 6.66 -9.70
C SER A 65 11.21 7.06 -11.12
N ILE A 66 9.97 6.76 -11.49
CA ILE A 66 9.39 7.13 -12.79
C ILE A 66 9.46 8.64 -13.03
N HIS A 67 9.20 9.45 -12.00
CA HIS A 67 9.27 10.91 -12.12
C HIS A 67 10.69 11.39 -12.46
N ARG A 68 11.72 10.69 -11.97
CA ARG A 68 13.14 11.05 -12.20
C ARG A 68 13.67 10.50 -13.51
N THR A 69 13.31 9.29 -13.90
CA THR A 69 13.90 8.58 -15.05
C THR A 69 13.03 8.62 -16.30
N GLY A 70 11.72 8.83 -16.16
CA GLY A 70 10.76 8.78 -17.27
C GLY A 70 10.42 7.36 -17.74
N GLU A 71 11.01 6.33 -17.13
CA GLU A 71 10.84 4.92 -17.49
C GLU A 71 10.34 4.12 -16.29
N VAL A 72 9.72 2.97 -16.57
CA VAL A 72 9.30 2.01 -15.53
C VAL A 72 10.16 0.78 -15.66
N ASP A 73 11.02 0.55 -14.67
CA ASP A 73 11.78 -0.69 -14.53
C ASP A 73 11.03 -1.67 -13.60
N GLU A 74 11.26 -2.98 -13.76
CA GLU A 74 10.73 -3.97 -12.82
C GLU A 74 11.25 -3.77 -11.39
N THR A 75 12.45 -3.20 -11.25
CA THR A 75 13.05 -2.79 -9.98
C THR A 75 12.33 -1.59 -9.33
N ASP A 76 11.51 -0.86 -10.10
CA ASP A 76 10.65 0.20 -9.57
C ASP A 76 9.36 -0.36 -8.95
N CYS A 77 9.19 -1.67 -8.90
CA CYS A 77 8.00 -2.29 -8.34
C CYS A 77 8.26 -2.94 -6.98
N PHE A 78 7.28 -2.86 -6.09
CA PHE A 78 7.24 -3.63 -4.86
C PHE A 78 5.84 -4.19 -4.62
N TYR A 79 5.69 -5.07 -3.64
CA TYR A 79 4.42 -5.59 -3.19
C TYR A 79 4.04 -5.01 -1.84
N GLU A 80 2.76 -4.75 -1.65
CA GLU A 80 2.24 -4.24 -0.38
C GLU A 80 0.90 -4.87 -0.02
N THR A 81 0.61 -4.87 1.28
CA THR A 81 -0.72 -5.17 1.83
C THR A 81 -0.93 -4.39 3.12
N GLU A 82 -2.17 -4.34 3.56
CA GLU A 82 -2.57 -3.83 4.85
C GLU A 82 -3.01 -5.00 5.73
N MET A 83 -2.42 -5.09 6.93
CA MET A 83 -2.71 -6.09 7.92
C MET A 83 -3.46 -5.45 9.08
N LYS A 84 -4.64 -5.96 9.43
CA LYS A 84 -5.46 -5.46 10.56
C LYS A 84 -5.30 -6.38 11.75
N LYS A 85 -5.01 -5.81 12.93
CA LYS A 85 -4.99 -6.60 14.17
C LYS A 85 -6.40 -7.13 14.45
N VAL A 86 -6.52 -8.44 14.66
CA VAL A 86 -7.77 -9.11 15.01
C VAL A 86 -7.65 -9.74 16.40
N ASN A 87 -7.62 -8.87 17.42
CA ASN A 87 -7.84 -9.22 18.85
C ASN A 87 -8.70 -8.16 19.49
#